data_AF-A0A2M9ZKD5-F1
#
_entry.id   AF-A0A2M9ZKD5-F1
#
_cell.length_a   1.000
_cell.length_b   1.000
_cell.length_c   1.000
_cell.angle_alpha   90.00
_cell.angle_beta   90.00
_cell.angle_gamma   90.00
#
_symmetry.space_group_name_H-M   'P 1'
#
loop_
_entity.id
_entity.type
_entity.pdbx_description
1 polymer ?
#
loop_
_entity_poly.entity_id
_entity_poly.type
_entity_poly.pdbx_seq_one_letter_code
_entity_poly.pdbx_strand_id
1 'polypeptide(L)'
;MSKIGQLVNLRIWKDLRFLAAVFLKLAFPCSIFFLFVWQNVQVARLNRELSLASQEKEQLLKKNDDLKIGMATYTSARRIEALYRKTYHYLPITVGDRIITVTLPPERNETELETFHSP
;
A
#
# COMPACT_ATOMS: atom_id res chain seq x y z
N MET A 1 -54.97 -58.94 11.10
CA MET A 1 -54.65 -58.21 9.86
C MET A 1 -53.35 -57.38 10.02
N SER A 2 -52.15 -57.98 10.14
CA SER A 2 -50.94 -57.18 10.49
C SER A 2 -49.64 -57.49 9.71
N LYS A 3 -49.47 -58.69 9.14
CA LYS A 3 -48.19 -59.06 8.50
C LYS A 3 -47.94 -58.40 7.14
N ILE A 4 -49.00 -58.08 6.39
CA ILE A 4 -48.90 -57.51 5.04
C ILE A 4 -48.52 -56.02 5.12
N GLY A 5 -49.05 -55.28 6.10
CA GLY A 5 -48.69 -53.88 6.34
C GLY A 5 -47.22 -53.70 6.79
N GLN A 6 -46.69 -54.64 7.58
CA GLN A 6 -45.28 -54.62 7.98
C GLN A 6 -44.34 -54.87 6.80
N LEU A 7 -44.68 -55.79 5.90
CA LEU A 7 -43.90 -56.06 4.68
C LEU A 7 -43.87 -54.85 3.73
N VAL A 8 -45.00 -54.17 3.56
CA VAL A 8 -45.10 -52.97 2.73
C VAL A 8 -44.28 -51.81 3.34
N ASN A 9 -44.36 -51.60 4.65
CA ASN A 9 -43.59 -50.55 5.34
C ASN A 9 -42.08 -50.79 5.24
N LEU A 10 -41.60 -52.01 5.51
CA LEU A 10 -40.18 -52.39 5.38
C LEU A 10 -39.64 -52.18 3.97
N ARG A 11 -40.44 -52.48 2.95
CA ARG A 11 -40.05 -52.29 1.54
C ARG A 11 -39.98 -50.81 1.16
N ILE A 12 -40.98 -50.01 1.53
CA ILE A 12 -41.00 -48.57 1.30
C ILE A 12 -39.82 -47.88 1.99
N TRP A 13 -39.49 -48.29 3.22
CA TRP A 13 -38.35 -47.72 3.95
C TRP A 13 -37.01 -48.03 3.28
N LYS A 14 -36.88 -49.22 2.67
CA LYS A 14 -35.69 -49.60 1.92
C LYS A 14 -35.56 -48.79 0.63
N ASP A 15 -36.64 -48.62 -0.13
CA ASP A 15 -36.64 -47.81 -1.35
C ASP A 15 -36.42 -46.33 -1.04
N LEU A 16 -36.99 -45.79 0.05
CA LEU A 16 -36.78 -44.41 0.46
C LEU A 16 -35.33 -44.16 0.89
N ARG A 17 -34.70 -45.09 1.63
CA ARG A 17 -33.26 -45.00 1.95
C ARG A 17 -32.39 -45.10 0.71
N PHE A 18 -32.76 -45.93 -0.26
CA PHE A 18 -32.02 -46.03 -1.52
C PHE A 18 -32.11 -44.72 -2.31
N LEU A 19 -33.31 -44.16 -2.46
CA LEU A 19 -33.54 -42.89 -3.14
C LEU A 19 -32.79 -41.74 -2.45
N ALA A 20 -32.84 -41.67 -1.12
CA ALA A 20 -32.11 -40.67 -0.34
C ALA A 20 -30.59 -40.82 -0.50
N ALA A 21 -30.06 -42.05 -0.51
CA ALA A 21 -28.63 -42.30 -0.69
C ALA A 21 -28.15 -41.91 -2.10
N VAL A 22 -28.95 -42.17 -3.13
CA VAL A 22 -28.65 -41.74 -4.50
C VAL A 22 -28.71 -40.22 -4.62
N PHE A 23 -29.74 -39.60 -4.05
CA PHE A 23 -29.86 -38.14 -4.03
C PHE A 23 -28.68 -37.48 -3.31
N LEU A 24 -28.28 -38.00 -2.15
CA LEU A 24 -27.13 -37.47 -1.42
C LEU A 24 -25.83 -37.63 -2.20
N LYS A 25 -25.62 -38.78 -2.85
CA LYS A 25 -24.43 -38.99 -3.70
C LYS A 25 -24.33 -38.00 -4.86
N LEU A 26 -25.46 -37.52 -5.38
CA LEU A 26 -25.47 -36.54 -6.46
C LEU A 26 -25.44 -35.09 -5.95
N ALA A 27 -26.21 -34.80 -4.90
CA ALA A 27 -26.32 -33.47 -4.31
C ALA A 27 -25.03 -33.04 -3.60
N PHE A 28 -24.32 -33.98 -2.97
CA PHE A 28 -23.09 -33.69 -2.22
C PHE A 28 -21.97 -33.11 -3.10
N PRO A 29 -21.54 -33.73 -4.22
CA PRO A 29 -20.53 -33.13 -5.08
C PRO A 29 -21.01 -31.83 -5.74
N CYS A 30 -22.28 -31.73 -6.12
CA CYS A 30 -22.85 -30.47 -6.63
C CYS A 30 -22.77 -29.33 -5.60
N SER A 31 -23.09 -29.62 -4.34
CA SER A 31 -23.03 -28.64 -3.25
C SER A 31 -21.59 -28.17 -3.00
N ILE A 32 -20.63 -29.10 -2.96
CA ILE A 32 -19.21 -28.77 -2.81
C ILE A 32 -18.73 -27.91 -3.98
N PHE A 33 -19.06 -28.28 -5.21
CA PHE A 33 -18.68 -27.52 -6.40
C PHE A 33 -19.25 -26.09 -6.34
N PHE A 34 -20.53 -25.94 -5.98
CA PHE A 34 -21.17 -24.64 -5.87
C PHE A 34 -20.54 -23.78 -4.77
N LEU A 35 -20.26 -24.36 -3.60
CA LEU A 35 -19.57 -23.66 -2.50
C LEU A 35 -18.17 -23.23 -2.90
N PHE A 36 -17.42 -24.08 -3.61
CA PHE A 36 -16.07 -23.75 -4.07
C PHE A 36 -16.11 -22.57 -5.05
N VAL A 37 -16.98 -22.61 -6.06
CA VAL A 37 -17.13 -21.51 -7.02
C VAL A 37 -17.55 -20.22 -6.30
N TRP A 38 -18.52 -20.31 -5.39
CA TRP A 38 -18.99 -19.15 -4.63
C TRP A 38 -17.88 -18.52 -3.78
N GLN A 39 -17.12 -19.33 -3.04
CA GLN A 39 -15.99 -18.85 -2.24
C GLN A 39 -14.94 -18.16 -3.12
N ASN A 40 -14.58 -18.75 -4.26
CA ASN A 40 -13.60 -18.15 -5.17
C ASN A 40 -14.08 -16.80 -5.74
N VAL A 41 -15.36 -16.66 -6.06
CA VAL A 41 -15.92 -15.37 -6.52
C VAL A 41 -15.81 -14.30 -5.42
N GLN A 42 -16.12 -14.66 -4.17
CA GLN A 42 -16.01 -13.73 -3.05
C GLN A 42 -14.55 -13.34 -2.79
N VAL A 43 -13.64 -14.31 -2.76
CA VAL A 43 -12.21 -14.07 -2.59
C VAL A 43 -11.65 -13.18 -3.71
N ALA A 44 -12.09 -13.38 -4.96
CA ALA A 44 -11.66 -12.53 -6.08
C ALA A 44 -12.13 -11.07 -5.92
N ARG A 45 -13.35 -10.85 -5.42
CA ARG A 45 -13.86 -9.50 -5.12
C ARG A 45 -13.06 -8.86 -3.99
N LEU A 46 -12.85 -9.58 -2.89
CA LEU A 46 -12.06 -9.08 -1.76
C LEU A 46 -10.62 -8.76 -2.15
N ASN A 47 -9.98 -9.61 -2.96
CA ASN A 47 -8.62 -9.35 -3.45
C ASN A 47 -8.56 -8.12 -4.35
N ARG A 48 -9.59 -7.88 -5.15
CA ARG A 48 -9.67 -6.66 -5.98
C ARG A 48 -9.79 -5.42 -5.11
N GLU A 49 -10.67 -5.44 -4.11
CA GLU A 49 -10.83 -4.33 -3.16
C GLU A 49 -9.54 -4.09 -2.36
N LEU A 50 -8.90 -5.16 -1.88
CA LEU A 50 -7.63 -5.09 -1.18
C LEU A 50 -6.52 -4.50 -2.06
N SER A 51 -6.44 -4.91 -3.32
CA SER A 51 -5.47 -4.38 -4.27
C SER A 51 -5.66 -2.89 -4.55
N LEU A 52 -6.91 -2.43 -4.66
CA LEU A 52 -7.20 -1.01 -4.85
C LEU A 52 -6.82 -0.20 -3.61
N ALA A 53 -7.21 -0.67 -2.43
CA ALA A 53 -6.87 -0.02 -1.17
C ALA A 53 -5.35 0.00 -0.91
N SER A 54 -4.63 -1.07 -1.26
CA SER A 54 -3.16 -1.10 -1.13
C SER A 54 -2.49 -0.11 -2.06
N GLN A 55 -2.98 -0.01 -3.30
CA GLN A 55 -2.45 0.94 -4.28
C GLN A 55 -2.68 2.39 -3.85
N GLU A 56 -3.86 2.70 -3.30
CA GLU A 56 -4.16 4.03 -2.76
C GLU A 56 -3.24 4.39 -1.59
N LYS A 57 -3.01 3.45 -0.66
CA LYS A 57 -2.06 3.64 0.45
C LYS A 57 -0.65 3.94 -0.04
N GLU A 58 -0.17 3.21 -1.04
CA GLU A 58 1.16 3.42 -1.61
C GLU A 58 1.28 4.80 -2.29
N GLN A 59 0.24 5.22 -3.04
CA GLN A 59 0.19 6.55 -3.65
C GLN A 59 0.21 7.67 -2.60
N LEU A 60 -0.53 7.51 -1.51
CA LEU A 60 -0.55 8.48 -0.41
C LEU A 60 0.80 8.57 0.31
N LEU A 61 1.47 7.44 0.54
CA LEU A 61 2.82 7.41 1.10
C LEU A 61 3.81 8.15 0.19
N LYS A 62 3.79 7.86 -1.12
CA LYS A 62 4.65 8.54 -2.09
C LYS A 62 4.42 10.05 -2.10
N LYS A 63 3.16 10.49 -2.08
CA LYS A 63 2.82 11.92 -1.97
C LYS A 63 3.31 12.54 -0.67
N ASN A 64 3.22 11.81 0.45
CA ASN A 64 3.70 12.31 1.73
C ASN A 64 5.23 12.51 1.72
N ASP A 65 5.96 11.57 1.16
CA ASP A 65 7.41 11.66 1.03
C ASP A 65 7.82 12.76 0.04
N ASP A 66 7.15 12.90 -1.11
CA ASP A 66 7.35 14.01 -2.04
C ASP A 66 7.08 15.37 -1.36
N LEU A 67 6.05 15.45 -0.51
CA LEU A 67 5.72 16.67 0.22
C LEU A 67 6.75 16.99 1.31
N LYS A 68 7.29 15.97 2.00
CA LYS A 68 8.40 16.15 2.94
C LYS A 68 9.67 16.62 2.25
N ILE A 69 9.99 16.03 1.09
CA ILE A 69 11.12 16.45 0.27
C ILE A 69 10.90 17.88 -0.22
N GLY A 70 9.71 18.19 -0.70
CA GLY A 70 9.30 19.54 -1.08
C GLY A 70 9.45 20.53 0.07
N MET A 71 8.92 20.22 1.25
CA MET A 71 9.04 21.05 2.44
C MET A 71 10.48 21.22 2.90
N ALA A 72 11.31 20.16 2.85
CA ALA A 72 12.73 20.24 3.16
C ALA A 72 13.47 21.13 2.14
N THR A 73 13.08 21.08 0.87
CA THR A 73 13.63 21.92 -0.21
C THR A 73 13.19 23.38 -0.07
N TYR A 74 11.92 23.64 0.24
CA TYR A 74 11.43 24.99 0.55
C TYR A 74 12.05 25.53 1.83
N THR A 75 12.25 24.68 2.84
CA THR A 75 12.91 25.07 4.09
C THR A 75 14.39 25.32 3.87
N SER A 76 15.09 24.55 3.03
CA SER A 76 16.49 24.81 2.69
C SER A 76 16.63 26.08 1.87
N ALA A 77 15.77 26.34 0.88
CA ALA A 77 15.74 27.59 0.13
C ALA A 77 15.45 28.79 1.05
N ARG A 78 14.44 28.69 1.94
CA ARG A 78 14.12 29.71 2.94
C ARG A 78 15.24 29.90 3.96
N ARG A 79 15.93 28.82 4.34
CA ARG A 79 17.09 28.86 5.25
C ARG A 79 18.28 29.52 4.58
N ILE A 80 18.52 29.24 3.29
CA ILE A 80 19.54 29.90 2.47
C ILE A 80 19.21 31.38 2.34
N GLU A 81 17.97 31.74 2.03
CA GLU A 81 17.51 33.14 1.99
C GLU A 81 17.70 33.86 3.33
N ALA A 82 17.33 33.21 4.44
CA ALA A 82 17.55 33.76 5.78
C ALA A 82 19.03 33.90 6.14
N LEU A 83 19.88 32.97 5.69
CA LEU A 83 21.33 33.03 5.88
C LEU A 83 21.93 34.20 5.07
N TYR A 84 21.56 34.35 3.79
CA TYR A 84 22.01 35.45 2.95
C TYR A 84 21.52 36.82 3.44
N ARG A 85 20.27 36.90 3.91
CA ARG A 85 19.72 38.11 4.52
C ARG A 85 20.52 38.51 5.78
N LYS A 86 20.95 37.55 6.59
CA LYS A 86 21.78 37.81 7.78
C LYS A 86 23.22 38.20 7.43
N THR A 87 23.86 37.49 6.50
CA THR A 87 25.28 37.71 6.17
C THR A 87 25.49 38.99 5.35
N TYR A 88 24.51 39.40 4.53
CA TYR A 88 24.78 40.42 3.52
C TYR A 88 23.70 41.50 3.35
N HIS A 89 22.65 41.54 4.18
CA HIS A 89 21.71 42.67 4.27
C HIS A 89 20.94 43.05 2.98
N TYR A 90 20.84 42.18 1.96
CA TYR A 90 20.02 42.45 0.77
C TYR A 90 18.60 41.85 0.84
N LEU A 91 17.63 42.65 0.38
CA LEU A 91 16.22 42.34 0.18
C LEU A 91 16.00 41.44 -1.07
N PRO A 92 14.85 40.77 -1.21
CA PRO A 92 14.75 39.38 -1.66
C PRO A 92 15.07 39.19 -3.14
N ILE A 93 15.88 38.16 -3.39
CA ILE A 93 16.07 37.53 -4.69
C ILE A 93 14.72 36.92 -5.07
N THR A 94 14.05 37.52 -6.05
CA THR A 94 12.93 36.89 -6.76
C THR A 94 13.39 35.50 -7.18
N VAL A 95 12.76 34.46 -6.62
CA VAL A 95 12.93 33.06 -7.00
C VAL A 95 12.42 32.86 -8.42
N GLY A 96 13.16 33.40 -9.38
CA GLY A 96 13.04 33.08 -10.79
C GLY A 96 13.79 31.78 -11.04
N ASP A 97 13.23 30.96 -11.92
CA ASP A 97 13.56 29.57 -12.29
C ASP A 97 14.95 29.38 -12.94
N ARG A 98 15.98 30.08 -12.44
CA ARG A 98 17.31 30.15 -13.01
C ARG A 98 18.31 29.50 -12.05
N ILE A 99 18.86 28.36 -12.45
CA ILE A 99 19.97 27.72 -11.76
C ILE A 99 21.19 28.63 -11.90
N ILE A 100 21.63 29.25 -10.81
CA ILE A 100 22.87 30.03 -10.75
C ILE A 100 23.93 29.16 -10.08
N THR A 101 24.90 28.68 -10.86
CA THR A 101 26.10 28.03 -10.33
C THR A 101 27.05 29.08 -9.78
N VAL A 102 27.15 29.15 -8.45
CA VAL A 102 28.11 30.02 -7.76
C VAL A 102 29.40 29.23 -7.55
N THR A 103 30.47 29.64 -8.24
CA THR A 103 31.83 29.14 -7.97
C THR A 103 32.31 29.74 -6.66
N LEU A 104 32.48 28.90 -5.65
CA LEU A 104 33.06 29.30 -4.37
C LEU A 104 34.50 29.80 -4.61
N PRO A 105 34.90 30.96 -4.05
CA PRO A 105 36.30 31.34 -4.01
C PRO A 105 37.08 30.28 -3.22
N PRO A 106 38.31 29.93 -3.64
CA PRO A 106 39.09 28.88 -2.99
C PRO A 106 39.30 29.23 -1.52
N GLU A 107 39.13 28.21 -0.67
CA GLU A 107 39.32 28.29 0.78
C GLU A 107 40.74 28.83 1.06
N ARG A 108 40.81 29.96 1.76
CA ARG A 108 42.08 30.54 2.17
C ARG A 108 42.65 29.63 3.27
N ASN A 109 43.62 28.79 2.90
CA ASN A 109 44.34 27.94 3.83
C ASN A 109 44.87 28.77 5.01
N GLU A 110 44.42 28.44 6.22
CA GLU A 110 44.74 29.13 7.48
C GLU A 110 46.21 28.94 7.92
N THR A 111 47.04 28.29 7.10
CA THR A 111 48.42 27.89 7.43
C THR A 111 49.46 29.01 7.30
N GLU A 112 49.13 30.16 6.70
CA GLU A 112 50.06 31.30 6.58
C GLU A 112 49.96 32.30 7.75
N LEU A 113 48.98 32.17 8.66
CA LEU A 113 48.78 33.15 9.73
C LEU A 113 49.67 32.93 10.96
N GLU A 114 50.18 31.71 11.18
CA GLU A 114 51.01 31.40 12.36
C GLU A 114 52.49 31.83 12.21
N THR A 115 52.95 32.23 11.02
CA THR A 115 54.35 32.65 10.80
C THR A 115 54.61 34.13 11.08
N PHE A 116 53.57 34.94 11.34
CA PHE A 116 53.72 36.39 11.57
C PHE A 116 53.58 36.83 13.05
N HIS A 117 53.38 35.88 13.96
CA HIS A 117 53.38 36.15 15.41
C HIS A 117 54.47 35.33 16.12
N SER A 118 55.73 35.65 15.83
CA SER A 118 56.86 35.28 16.70
C SER A 118 57.90 36.40 16.65
N PRO A 119 58.10 37.07 17.79
CA PRO A 119 59.45 37.23 18.35
C PRO A 119 59.65 36.34 19.57
#